data_AF-A0A9D8IB26-F1
#
_entry.id   AF-A0A9D8IB26-F1
#
_cell.length_a   1.000
_cell.length_b   1.000
_cell.length_c   1.000
_cell.angle_alpha   90.00
_cell.angle_beta   90.00
_cell.angle_gamma   90.00
#
_symmetry.space_group_name_H-M   'P 1'
#
loop_
_entity.id
_entity.type
_entity.pdbx_description
1 polymer ?
#
loop_
_entity_poly.entity_id
_entity_poly.type
_entity_poly.pdbx_seq_one_letter_code
_entity_poly.pdbx_strand_id
1 'polypeptide(L)'
;MAKTTPERCSQCRLIAQDCICPELTPVWTKHKITLLTSRKESRIPSNTGRLIRLMLKNTSTIFIGEDGWEKEVEAEIARNNYTPVILFPMFSSIDEQNIMKEIGKPLNIFVLDTNWKSARRWLHKPILLNVRKIGLKEIPPSEYRLRKESSKNNLCTFQATISLLNELETKDFASTYLQMTENFRLWVKSMAKERGMILKEDNRHTMASL
;
A
#
# COMPACT_ATOMS: atom_id res chain seq x y z
N MET A 1 26.41 -18.77 -24.05
CA MET A 1 26.40 -17.39 -23.51
C MET A 1 25.73 -17.43 -22.14
N ALA A 2 26.46 -17.12 -21.06
CA ALA A 2 25.87 -17.03 -19.73
C ALA A 2 24.87 -15.86 -19.71
N LYS A 3 23.60 -16.12 -19.35
CA LYS A 3 22.62 -15.04 -19.13
C LYS A 3 23.08 -14.24 -17.91
N THR A 4 23.68 -13.08 -18.13
CA THR A 4 23.97 -12.12 -17.06
C THR A 4 22.65 -11.67 -16.46
N THR A 5 22.51 -11.86 -15.15
CA THR A 5 21.33 -11.38 -14.43
C THR A 5 21.44 -9.87 -14.35
N PRO A 6 20.45 -9.10 -14.86
CA PRO A 6 20.54 -7.64 -14.86
C PRO A 6 20.58 -7.12 -13.43
N GLU A 7 21.45 -6.14 -13.19
CA GLU A 7 21.55 -5.45 -11.90
C GLU A 7 20.22 -4.76 -11.58
N ARG A 8 19.81 -4.82 -10.31
CA ARG A 8 18.56 -4.24 -9.83
C ARG A 8 18.82 -3.16 -8.81
N CYS A 9 18.01 -2.11 -8.88
CA CYS A 9 17.95 -1.10 -7.85
C CYS A 9 17.65 -1.76 -6.48
N SER A 10 18.46 -1.48 -5.46
CA SER A 10 18.25 -1.98 -4.09
C SER A 10 16.95 -1.47 -3.48
N GLN A 11 16.51 -0.28 -3.91
CA GLN A 11 15.28 0.37 -3.49
C GLN A 11 14.08 -0.14 -4.30
N CYS A 12 13.79 0.35 -5.52
CA CYS A 12 12.55 -0.02 -6.21
C CYS A 12 12.50 -1.47 -6.76
N ARG A 13 13.64 -2.18 -6.83
CA ARG A 13 13.81 -3.55 -7.39
C ARG A 13 13.58 -3.70 -8.89
N LEU A 14 13.37 -2.60 -9.61
CA LEU A 14 13.47 -2.57 -11.07
C LEU A 14 14.92 -2.83 -11.49
N ILE A 15 15.10 -3.26 -12.73
CA ILE A 15 16.43 -3.26 -13.37
C ILE A 15 16.99 -1.83 -13.37
N ALA A 16 18.32 -1.70 -13.22
CA ALA A 16 18.97 -0.41 -13.00
C ALA A 16 18.58 0.65 -14.07
N GLN A 17 18.51 0.24 -15.34
CA GLN A 17 18.12 1.09 -16.47
C GLN A 17 16.68 1.64 -16.43
N ASP A 18 15.77 0.98 -15.71
CA ASP A 18 14.38 1.41 -15.59
C ASP A 18 14.09 1.93 -14.15
N CYS A 19 15.12 2.21 -13.36
CA CYS A 19 14.97 2.67 -11.98
C CYS A 19 14.19 3.99 -11.91
N ILE A 20 13.13 4.03 -11.09
CA ILE A 20 12.33 5.25 -10.88
C ILE A 20 12.73 6.04 -9.64
N CYS A 21 13.66 5.53 -8.83
CA CYS A 21 14.02 6.16 -7.55
C CYS A 21 14.47 7.63 -7.66
N PRO A 22 15.20 8.06 -8.71
CA PRO A 22 15.56 9.47 -8.89
C PRO A 22 14.35 10.41 -9.00
N GLU A 23 13.22 9.92 -9.50
CA GLU A 23 11.97 10.70 -9.69
C GLU A 23 11.09 10.72 -8.44
N LEU A 24 11.41 9.90 -7.42
CA LEU A 24 10.60 9.80 -6.21
C LEU A 24 10.93 10.95 -5.26
N THR A 25 9.90 11.71 -4.89
CA THR A 25 9.97 12.70 -3.81
C THR A 25 9.16 12.19 -2.62
N PRO A 26 9.80 11.68 -1.56
CA PRO A 26 9.08 11.16 -0.40
C PRO A 26 8.38 12.29 0.37
N VAL A 27 7.10 12.11 0.66
CA VAL A 27 6.24 13.10 1.34
C VAL A 27 5.93 12.68 2.77
N TRP A 28 5.52 13.65 3.58
CA TRP A 28 4.97 13.39 4.91
C TRP A 28 3.45 13.53 4.85
N THR A 29 2.73 12.59 5.45
CA THR A 29 1.26 12.63 5.59
C THR A 29 0.87 12.89 7.02
N LYS A 30 -0.36 13.37 7.24
CA LYS A 30 -0.90 13.50 8.60
C LYS A 30 -1.02 12.11 9.25
N HIS A 31 -1.51 11.14 8.49
CA HIS A 31 -1.70 9.76 8.94
C HIS A 31 -0.42 8.94 8.77
N LYS A 32 -0.01 8.24 9.83
CA LYS A 32 1.13 7.32 9.81
C LYS A 32 0.73 5.99 9.14
N ILE A 33 1.67 5.37 8.43
CA ILE A 33 1.50 4.00 7.92
C ILE A 33 2.39 3.03 8.70
N THR A 34 1.84 1.88 9.09
CA THR A 34 2.60 0.76 9.67
C THR A 34 2.37 -0.50 8.82
N LEU A 35 3.37 -0.89 8.04
CA LEU A 35 3.30 -2.08 7.20
C LEU A 35 3.59 -3.32 8.04
N LEU A 36 2.65 -4.27 8.03
CA LEU A 36 2.81 -5.60 8.59
C LEU A 36 3.13 -6.57 7.46
N THR A 37 4.40 -6.96 7.33
CA THR A 37 4.89 -7.78 6.20
C THR A 37 5.75 -8.94 6.70
N SER A 38 5.99 -9.95 5.88
CA SER A 38 6.97 -11.02 6.21
C SER A 38 8.30 -10.78 5.50
N ARG A 39 9.40 -11.32 6.04
CA ARG A 39 10.71 -11.28 5.36
C ARG A 39 10.63 -11.81 3.94
N LYS A 40 9.92 -12.93 3.75
CA LYS A 40 9.70 -13.56 2.44
C LYS A 40 8.96 -12.62 1.49
N GLU A 41 7.83 -12.04 1.90
CA GLU A 41 7.03 -11.16 1.06
C GLU A 41 7.79 -9.88 0.69
N SER A 42 8.50 -9.26 1.64
CA SER A 42 9.26 -8.03 1.42
C SER A 42 10.35 -8.16 0.34
N ARG A 43 10.89 -9.38 0.16
CA ARG A 43 11.91 -9.71 -0.85
C ARG A 43 11.34 -9.93 -2.25
N ILE A 44 10.02 -10.12 -2.39
CA ILE A 44 9.41 -10.34 -3.70
C ILE A 44 9.52 -9.04 -4.52
N PRO A 45 10.14 -9.05 -5.72
CA PRO A 45 10.34 -7.83 -6.50
C PRO A 45 9.03 -7.05 -6.74
N SER A 46 7.91 -7.74 -6.99
CA SER A 46 6.61 -7.08 -7.19
C SER A 46 5.83 -6.75 -5.92
N ASN A 47 6.41 -6.83 -4.72
CA ASN A 47 5.75 -6.36 -3.50
C ASN A 47 5.56 -4.82 -3.55
N THR A 48 4.32 -4.36 -3.45
CA THR A 48 3.97 -2.93 -3.61
C THR A 48 4.02 -2.14 -2.30
N GLY A 49 4.01 -2.80 -1.13
CA GLY A 49 4.32 -2.14 0.16
C GLY A 49 5.69 -1.47 0.17
N ARG A 50 6.61 -1.90 -0.71
CA ARG A 50 7.86 -1.18 -0.97
C ARG A 50 7.67 0.26 -1.44
N LEU A 51 6.73 0.51 -2.34
CA LEU A 51 6.53 1.86 -2.89
C LEU A 51 5.98 2.80 -1.81
N ILE A 52 5.21 2.28 -0.85
CA ILE A 52 4.79 3.05 0.34
C ILE A 52 6.00 3.52 1.14
N ARG A 53 6.95 2.64 1.44
CA ARG A 53 8.19 3.00 2.18
C ARG A 53 9.08 3.98 1.42
N LEU A 54 9.06 3.93 0.09
CA LEU A 54 9.85 4.83 -0.76
C LEU A 54 9.19 6.21 -0.91
N MET A 55 7.86 6.30 -0.86
CA MET A 55 7.14 7.54 -1.15
C MET A 55 6.57 8.23 0.09
N LEU A 56 6.40 7.54 1.23
CA LEU A 56 5.88 8.11 2.48
C LEU A 56 6.92 8.04 3.61
N LYS A 57 7.36 9.21 4.08
CA LYS A 57 8.41 9.38 5.11
C LYS A 57 8.02 8.82 6.48
N ASN A 58 6.75 8.88 6.84
CA ASN A 58 6.22 8.45 8.14
C ASN A 58 5.75 6.98 8.12
N THR A 59 6.49 6.10 7.44
CA THR A 59 6.16 4.67 7.35
C THR A 59 7.02 3.83 8.29
N SER A 60 6.40 3.00 9.13
CA SER A 60 7.07 1.90 9.87
C SER A 60 6.88 0.57 9.14
N THR A 61 7.77 -0.39 9.37
CA THR A 61 7.61 -1.77 8.89
C THR A 61 7.91 -2.73 10.02
N ILE A 62 6.95 -3.61 10.30
CA ILE A 62 7.10 -4.68 11.29
C ILE A 62 7.09 -6.02 10.54
N PHE A 63 8.06 -6.86 10.87
CA PHE A 63 8.20 -8.19 10.27
C PHE A 63 7.41 -9.23 11.07
N ILE A 64 6.16 -9.44 10.68
CA ILE A 64 5.24 -10.34 11.39
C ILE A 64 5.69 -11.80 11.30
N GLY A 65 5.64 -12.50 12.43
CA GLY A 65 6.09 -13.88 12.59
C GLY A 65 7.59 -14.05 12.92
N GLU A 66 8.34 -12.96 13.03
CA GLU A 66 9.70 -12.95 13.59
C GLU A 66 9.65 -12.71 15.10
N ASP A 67 10.67 -13.12 15.86
CA ASP A 67 10.69 -12.94 17.31
C ASP A 67 10.52 -11.47 17.71
N GLY A 68 9.55 -11.21 18.60
CA GLY A 68 9.29 -9.86 19.14
C GLY A 68 8.32 -9.01 18.31
N TRP A 69 7.80 -9.49 17.18
CA TRP A 69 6.91 -8.72 16.32
C TRP A 69 5.63 -8.23 17.04
N GLU A 70 5.07 -9.01 17.98
CA GLU A 70 3.90 -8.58 18.76
C GLU A 70 4.20 -7.33 19.59
N LYS A 71 5.38 -7.25 20.21
CA LYS A 71 5.80 -6.09 21.02
C LYS A 71 5.99 -4.85 20.17
N GLU A 72 6.51 -5.01 18.94
CA GLU A 72 6.60 -3.90 17.98
C GLU A 72 5.21 -3.37 17.60
N VAL A 73 4.24 -4.28 17.40
CA VAL A 73 2.84 -3.90 17.10
C VAL A 73 2.21 -3.19 18.31
N GLU A 74 2.38 -3.73 19.51
CA GLU A 74 1.92 -3.10 20.76
C GLU A 74 2.46 -1.67 20.91
N ALA A 75 3.76 -1.47 20.65
CA ALA A 75 4.39 -0.17 20.70
C ALA A 75 3.81 0.82 19.68
N GLU A 76 3.51 0.37 18.45
CA GLU A 76 2.87 1.20 17.42
C GLU A 76 1.39 1.50 17.73
N ILE A 77 0.67 0.58 18.38
CA ILE A 77 -0.72 0.77 18.86
C ILE A 77 -0.76 1.78 20.01
N ALA A 78 0.20 1.73 20.93
CA ALA A 78 0.27 2.58 22.12
C ALA A 78 0.72 4.03 21.85
N ARG A 79 0.98 4.42 20.59
CA ARG A 79 1.41 5.77 20.24
C ARG A 79 0.29 6.79 20.45
N ASN A 80 0.34 7.53 21.55
CA ASN A 80 -0.68 8.49 21.96
C ASN A 80 -1.00 9.61 20.95
N ASN A 81 -0.12 9.89 19.99
CA ASN A 81 -0.32 10.90 18.95
C ASN A 81 -1.14 10.38 17.75
N TYR A 82 -1.45 9.08 17.71
CA TYR A 82 -2.23 8.46 16.65
C TYR A 82 -3.36 7.60 17.20
N THR A 83 -4.42 7.43 16.42
CA THR A 83 -5.43 6.39 16.66
C THR A 83 -5.16 5.19 15.75
N PRO A 84 -4.96 3.98 16.31
CA PRO A 84 -4.61 2.80 15.52
C PRO A 84 -5.84 2.25 14.79
N VAL A 85 -5.68 1.97 13.50
CA VAL A 85 -6.70 1.36 12.64
C VAL A 85 -6.04 0.35 11.70
N ILE A 86 -6.77 -0.69 11.28
CA ILE A 86 -6.32 -1.63 10.25
C ILE A 86 -7.06 -1.34 8.95
N LEU A 87 -6.33 -1.05 7.88
CA LEU A 87 -6.90 -1.01 6.53
C LEU A 87 -7.13 -2.43 6.04
N PHE A 88 -8.39 -2.82 5.94
CA PHE A 88 -8.80 -4.13 5.43
C PHE A 88 -10.23 -4.02 4.88
N PRO A 89 -10.53 -4.52 3.66
CA PRO A 89 -11.86 -4.40 3.10
C PRO A 89 -12.88 -5.10 4.00
N MET A 90 -13.80 -4.31 4.56
CA MET A 90 -14.94 -4.82 5.30
C MET A 90 -16.12 -5.00 4.35
N PHE A 91 -16.72 -6.20 4.34
CA PHE A 91 -17.98 -6.46 3.62
C PHE A 91 -19.20 -6.32 4.53
N SER A 92 -19.06 -5.85 5.77
CA SER A 92 -20.16 -5.82 6.73
C SER A 92 -20.21 -4.50 7.49
N SER A 93 -21.21 -3.71 7.12
CA SER A 93 -22.03 -2.81 7.94
C SER A 93 -21.52 -2.59 9.37
N ILE A 94 -20.98 -1.40 9.65
CA ILE A 94 -21.29 -0.52 10.79
C ILE A 94 -20.53 0.79 10.55
N ASP A 95 -21.29 1.82 10.17
CA ASP A 95 -20.97 3.26 10.15
C ASP A 95 -19.49 3.67 9.98
N GLU A 96 -18.99 3.58 8.75
CA GLU A 96 -17.65 4.05 8.37
C GLU A 96 -17.57 5.56 8.11
N GLN A 97 -18.70 6.30 8.15
CA GLN A 97 -18.71 7.73 7.83
C GLN A 97 -18.42 8.68 9.01
N ASN A 98 -18.46 8.21 10.26
CA ASN A 98 -18.21 9.05 11.45
C ASN A 98 -16.77 9.01 11.98
N ILE A 99 -15.88 8.19 11.40
CA ILE A 99 -14.50 7.97 11.88
C ILE A 99 -13.69 9.27 11.93
N MET A 100 -13.83 10.13 10.91
CA MET A 100 -13.11 11.41 10.85
C MET A 100 -13.66 12.47 11.80
N LYS A 101 -14.93 12.37 12.21
CA LYS A 101 -15.57 13.31 13.15
C LYS A 101 -15.38 12.88 14.62
N GLU A 102 -15.27 11.58 14.89
CA GLU A 102 -15.08 11.06 16.26
C GLU A 102 -13.64 11.12 16.74
N ILE A 103 -12.65 11.15 15.83
CA ILE A 103 -11.25 10.96 16.20
C ILE A 103 -10.49 12.29 16.07
N GLY A 104 -10.28 12.96 17.20
CA GLY A 104 -9.50 14.21 17.29
C GLY A 104 -7.99 14.09 17.02
N LYS A 105 -7.51 12.95 16.49
CA LYS A 105 -6.09 12.66 16.25
C LYS A 105 -5.87 12.06 14.85
N PRO A 106 -4.69 12.25 14.24
CA PRO A 106 -4.28 11.48 13.07
C PRO A 106 -4.35 9.96 13.31
N LEU A 107 -4.37 9.17 12.23
CA LEU A 107 -4.45 7.71 12.31
C LEU A 107 -3.05 7.08 12.21
N ASN A 108 -2.85 5.93 12.86
CA ASN A 108 -1.79 4.97 12.53
C ASN A 108 -2.46 3.82 11.78
N ILE A 109 -2.28 3.80 10.46
CA ILE A 109 -2.92 2.88 9.55
C ILE A 109 -2.03 1.66 9.40
N PHE A 110 -2.43 0.57 10.05
CA PHE A 110 -1.83 -0.75 9.90
C PHE A 110 -2.30 -1.36 8.58
N VAL A 111 -1.34 -1.76 7.74
CA VAL A 111 -1.62 -2.38 6.44
C VAL A 111 -0.94 -3.74 6.38
N LEU A 112 -1.75 -4.78 6.16
CA LEU A 112 -1.28 -6.15 6.03
C LEU A 112 -0.70 -6.38 4.62
N ASP A 113 0.60 -6.11 4.47
CA ASP A 113 1.35 -6.25 3.22
C ASP A 113 1.73 -7.72 2.97
N THR A 114 0.71 -8.53 2.69
CA THR A 114 0.81 -9.95 2.34
C THR A 114 -0.24 -10.31 1.29
N ASN A 115 -0.22 -11.53 0.77
CA ASN A 115 -1.36 -12.00 -0.03
C ASN A 115 -2.65 -12.08 0.81
N TRP A 116 -3.81 -12.00 0.15
CA TRP A 116 -5.13 -11.98 0.80
C TRP A 116 -5.39 -13.13 1.78
N LYS A 117 -4.96 -14.36 1.43
CA LYS A 117 -5.11 -15.53 2.32
C LYS A 117 -4.32 -15.33 3.62
N SER A 118 -3.08 -14.84 3.50
CA SER A 118 -2.24 -14.55 4.66
C SER A 118 -2.73 -13.35 5.45
N ALA A 119 -3.19 -12.29 4.78
CA ALA A 119 -3.72 -11.10 5.43
C ALA A 119 -4.92 -11.45 6.33
N ARG A 120 -5.88 -12.25 5.81
CA ARG A 120 -7.01 -12.75 6.61
C ARG A 120 -6.55 -13.51 7.85
N ARG A 121 -5.53 -14.36 7.74
CA ARG A 121 -4.99 -15.11 8.88
C ARG A 121 -4.35 -14.19 9.92
N TRP A 122 -3.57 -13.20 9.50
CA TRP A 122 -2.93 -12.25 10.40
C TRP A 122 -3.93 -11.35 11.11
N LEU A 123 -5.00 -10.93 10.42
CA LEU A 123 -6.08 -10.12 10.98
C LEU A 123 -6.73 -10.76 12.23
N HIS A 124 -6.72 -12.09 12.34
CA HIS A 124 -7.30 -12.84 13.46
C HIS A 124 -6.30 -13.11 14.61
N LYS A 125 -5.09 -12.54 14.57
CA LYS A 125 -4.15 -12.66 15.69
C LYS A 125 -4.65 -11.83 16.88
N PRO A 126 -4.52 -12.33 18.14
CA PRO A 126 -5.03 -11.64 19.33
C PRO A 126 -4.68 -10.15 19.42
N ILE A 127 -3.42 -9.80 19.10
CA ILE A 127 -2.94 -8.42 19.15
C ILE A 127 -3.66 -7.46 18.18
N LEU A 128 -4.29 -7.97 17.13
CA LEU A 128 -5.00 -7.18 16.11
C LEU A 128 -6.53 -7.21 16.27
N LEU A 129 -7.06 -8.05 17.16
CA LEU A 129 -8.52 -8.26 17.28
C LEU A 129 -9.24 -6.98 17.68
N ASN A 130 -8.69 -6.26 18.66
CA ASN A 130 -9.27 -5.05 19.23
C ASN A 130 -8.97 -3.78 18.43
N VAL A 131 -8.13 -3.87 17.39
CA VAL A 131 -7.87 -2.72 16.53
C VAL A 131 -9.03 -2.56 15.56
N ARG A 132 -9.58 -1.33 15.50
CA ARG A 132 -10.67 -0.97 14.61
C ARG A 132 -10.25 -1.19 13.16
N LYS A 133 -11.14 -1.76 12.35
CA LYS A 133 -10.90 -2.03 10.93
C LYS A 133 -11.65 -0.97 10.12
N ILE A 134 -11.04 -0.54 9.01
CA ILE A 134 -11.60 0.48 8.12
C ILE A 134 -11.42 0.04 6.67
N GLY A 135 -12.45 0.27 5.85
CA GLY A 135 -12.43 0.09 4.40
C GLY A 135 -12.24 1.40 3.62
N LEU A 136 -12.18 1.25 2.29
CA LEU A 136 -12.35 2.36 1.35
C LEU A 136 -13.84 2.57 1.09
N LYS A 137 -14.28 3.82 0.96
CA LYS A 137 -15.65 4.14 0.54
C LYS A 137 -15.88 3.74 -0.91
N GLU A 138 -14.91 4.06 -1.77
CA GLU A 138 -14.93 3.70 -3.18
C GLU A 138 -13.66 2.95 -3.53
N ILE A 139 -13.82 1.78 -4.15
CA ILE A 139 -12.70 0.96 -4.58
C ILE A 139 -12.38 1.33 -6.04
N PRO A 140 -11.29 2.05 -6.33
CA PRO A 140 -10.91 2.34 -7.70
C PRO A 140 -10.55 1.05 -8.46
N PRO A 141 -10.58 1.07 -9.80
CA PRO A 141 -10.08 -0.03 -10.60
C PRO A 141 -8.61 -0.30 -10.26
N SER A 142 -8.26 -1.58 -10.09
CA SER A 142 -6.88 -1.95 -9.86
C SER A 142 -6.03 -1.67 -11.10
N GLU A 143 -4.88 -1.06 -10.86
CA GLU A 143 -3.84 -0.82 -11.85
C GLU A 143 -2.68 -1.80 -11.66
N TYR A 144 -2.72 -2.61 -10.60
CA TYR A 144 -1.73 -3.62 -10.29
C TYR A 144 -1.92 -4.90 -11.10
N ARG A 145 -1.41 -4.92 -12.32
CA ARG A 145 -1.60 -6.04 -13.27
C ARG A 145 -0.51 -7.13 -13.22
N LEU A 146 0.38 -7.11 -12.22
CA LEU A 146 1.56 -7.99 -12.15
C LEU A 146 1.34 -9.33 -11.44
N ARG A 147 0.23 -9.49 -10.69
CA ARG A 147 -0.16 -10.74 -10.05
C ARG A 147 -1.63 -10.99 -10.38
N LYS A 148 -2.02 -12.27 -10.46
CA LYS A 148 -3.43 -12.62 -10.61
C LYS A 148 -4.21 -12.14 -9.38
N GLU A 149 -5.17 -11.25 -9.60
CA GLU A 149 -6.06 -10.82 -8.54
C GLU A 149 -7.02 -11.93 -8.16
N SER A 150 -7.32 -12.00 -6.86
CA SER A 150 -8.26 -12.99 -6.32
C SER A 150 -9.72 -12.54 -6.45
N SER A 151 -9.98 -11.25 -6.68
CA SER A 151 -11.31 -10.65 -6.88
C SER A 151 -11.17 -9.26 -7.53
N LYS A 152 -12.20 -8.80 -8.23
CA LYS A 152 -12.25 -7.47 -8.87
C LYS A 152 -12.17 -6.30 -7.88
N ASN A 153 -12.47 -6.54 -6.60
CA ASN A 153 -12.51 -5.51 -5.56
C ASN A 153 -11.24 -5.51 -4.69
N ASN A 154 -10.20 -6.25 -5.10
CA ASN A 154 -8.99 -6.41 -4.31
C ASN A 154 -7.87 -5.51 -4.86
N LEU A 155 -7.53 -4.45 -4.12
CA LEU A 155 -6.37 -3.62 -4.43
C LEU A 155 -5.07 -4.22 -3.89
N CYS A 156 -3.95 -3.86 -4.52
CA CYS A 156 -2.63 -4.09 -3.94
C CYS A 156 -2.38 -3.14 -2.75
N THR A 157 -1.42 -3.49 -1.88
CA THR A 157 -1.03 -2.71 -0.68
C THR A 157 -0.87 -1.22 -0.98
N PHE A 158 -0.15 -0.88 -2.06
CA PHE A 158 0.08 0.50 -2.44
C PHE A 158 -1.21 1.25 -2.75
N GLN A 159 -2.00 0.77 -3.72
CA GLN A 159 -3.23 1.44 -4.15
C GLN A 159 -4.23 1.57 -3.00
N ALA A 160 -4.43 0.50 -2.21
CA ALA A 160 -5.32 0.56 -1.05
C ALA A 160 -4.91 1.67 -0.07
N THR A 161 -3.62 1.81 0.19
CA THR A 161 -3.09 2.80 1.15
C THR A 161 -3.25 4.22 0.63
N ILE A 162 -2.85 4.50 -0.62
CA ILE A 162 -2.91 5.87 -1.16
C ILE A 162 -4.35 6.31 -1.45
N SER A 163 -5.25 5.39 -1.80
CA SER A 163 -6.68 5.70 -1.94
C SER A 163 -7.30 6.07 -0.60
N LEU A 164 -6.94 5.37 0.48
CA LEU A 164 -7.43 5.73 1.81
C LEU A 164 -6.90 7.12 2.22
N LEU A 165 -5.62 7.41 2.00
CA LEU A 165 -5.06 8.73 2.30
C LEU A 165 -5.75 9.84 1.52
N ASN A 166 -6.10 9.60 0.26
CA ASN A 166 -6.86 10.54 -0.56
C ASN A 166 -8.28 10.79 -0.01
N GLU A 167 -8.96 9.75 0.49
CA GLU A 167 -10.26 9.90 1.16
C GLU A 167 -10.17 10.68 2.48
N LEU A 168 -9.07 10.55 3.22
CA LEU A 168 -8.89 11.16 4.54
C LEU A 168 -8.39 12.61 4.48
N GLU A 169 -7.44 12.92 3.60
CA GLU A 169 -6.76 14.24 3.55
C GLU A 169 -7.38 15.20 2.49
N THR A 170 -8.29 14.71 1.65
CA THR A 170 -9.09 15.42 0.63
C THR A 170 -8.33 16.47 -0.21
N LYS A 171 -8.24 17.74 0.23
CA LYS A 171 -7.71 18.85 -0.57
C LYS A 171 -6.19 18.90 -0.62
N ASP A 172 -5.51 18.58 0.47
CA ASP A 172 -4.06 18.76 0.57
C ASP A 172 -3.27 17.59 -0.06
N PHE A 173 -3.93 16.44 -0.26
CA PHE A 173 -3.28 15.22 -0.75
C PHE A 173 -3.57 14.90 -2.22
N ALA A 174 -4.49 15.60 -2.89
CA ALA A 174 -4.93 15.25 -4.25
C ALA A 174 -3.77 15.28 -5.28
N SER A 175 -2.93 16.33 -5.25
CA SER A 175 -1.76 16.42 -6.16
C SER A 175 -0.72 15.34 -5.85
N THR A 176 -0.47 15.08 -4.57
CA THR A 176 0.40 14.00 -4.10
C THR A 176 -0.12 12.63 -4.53
N TYR A 177 -1.42 12.39 -4.41
CA TYR A 177 -2.07 11.16 -4.85
C TYR A 177 -1.86 10.92 -6.34
N LEU A 178 -2.05 11.95 -7.18
CA LEU A 178 -1.81 11.86 -8.62
C LEU A 178 -0.34 11.53 -8.93
N GLN A 179 0.60 12.24 -8.29
CA GLN A 179 2.04 11.99 -8.47
C GLN A 179 2.45 10.58 -8.04
N MET A 180 1.98 10.13 -6.88
CA MET A 180 2.24 8.78 -6.36
C MET A 180 1.66 7.70 -7.27
N THR A 181 0.46 7.93 -7.81
CA THR A 181 -0.19 7.01 -8.75
C THR A 181 0.59 6.93 -10.07
N GLU A 182 1.12 8.05 -10.57
CA GLU A 182 1.93 8.05 -11.78
C GLU A 182 3.26 7.29 -11.57
N ASN A 183 3.94 7.54 -10.45
CA ASN A 183 5.15 6.78 -10.08
C ASN A 183 4.85 5.27 -9.96
N PHE A 184 3.68 4.91 -9.44
CA PHE A 184 3.22 3.53 -9.40
C PHE A 184 3.00 2.92 -10.78
N ARG A 185 2.36 3.65 -11.71
CA ARG A 185 2.17 3.22 -13.10
C ARG A 185 3.50 2.97 -13.81
N LEU A 186 4.46 3.90 -13.67
CA LEU A 186 5.81 3.74 -14.22
C LEU A 186 6.48 2.48 -13.69
N TRP A 187 6.39 2.24 -12.39
CA TRP A 187 6.92 1.03 -11.77
C TRP A 187 6.25 -0.26 -12.29
N VAL A 188 4.91 -0.27 -12.39
CA VAL A 188 4.15 -1.42 -12.92
C VAL A 188 4.52 -1.69 -14.37
N LYS A 189 4.62 -0.64 -15.20
CA LYS A 189 5.00 -0.74 -16.62
C LYS A 189 6.39 -1.33 -16.79
N SER A 190 7.38 -0.89 -16.01
CA SER A 190 8.73 -1.45 -16.05
C SER A 190 8.78 -2.91 -15.59
N MET A 191 8.13 -3.24 -14.47
CA MET A 191 8.03 -4.65 -14.00
C MET A 191 7.35 -5.56 -15.03
N ALA A 192 6.33 -5.06 -15.73
CA ALA A 192 5.63 -5.83 -16.77
C ALA A 192 6.51 -6.05 -18.00
N LYS A 193 7.19 -5.01 -18.47
CA LYS A 193 8.19 -5.07 -19.56
C LYS A 193 9.25 -6.13 -19.27
N GLU A 194 9.80 -6.15 -18.06
CA GLU A 194 10.80 -7.13 -17.63
C GLU A 194 10.28 -8.58 -17.68
N ARG A 195 8.98 -8.78 -17.44
CA ARG A 195 8.32 -10.09 -17.46
C ARG A 195 7.81 -10.49 -18.85
N GLY A 196 8.03 -9.68 -19.88
CA GLY A 196 7.44 -9.88 -21.21
C GLY A 196 5.91 -9.80 -21.21
N MET A 197 5.32 -9.10 -20.22
CA MET A 197 3.87 -8.95 -20.10
C MET A 197 3.40 -7.77 -20.95
N ILE A 198 2.40 -8.00 -21.80
CA ILE A 198 1.69 -6.93 -22.51
C ILE A 198 0.57 -6.43 -21.61
N LEU A 199 0.73 -5.23 -21.05
CA LEU A 199 -0.36 -4.54 -20.36
C LEU A 199 -1.28 -3.93 -21.43
N LYS A 200 -2.56 -4.30 -21.45
CA LYS A 200 -3.55 -3.58 -22.26
C LYS A 200 -3.60 -2.13 -21.78
N GLU A 201 -3.41 -1.14 -22.64
CA GLU A 201 -3.64 0.25 -22.25
C GLU A 201 -5.12 0.43 -21.90
N ASP A 202 -5.40 1.10 -20.78
CA ASP A 202 -6.75 1.57 -20.52
C ASP A 202 -6.97 2.81 -21.38
N ASN A 203 -7.86 2.73 -22.38
CA ASN A 203 -8.36 3.85 -23.17
C ASN A 203 -9.21 4.80 -22.30
N ARG A 204 -8.63 5.37 -21.23
CA ARG A 204 -9.30 6.33 -20.33
C ARG A 204 -8.94 7.79 -20.63
N HIS A 205 -8.49 8.09 -21.84
CA HIS A 205 -8.31 9.45 -22.39
C HIS A 205 -9.37 9.82 -23.42
N THR A 206 -10.62 9.35 -23.26
CA THR A 206 -11.78 9.88 -23.97
C THR A 206 -12.98 9.82 -23.05
N MET A 207 -13.16 10.85 -22.22
CA MET A 207 -14.45 11.41 -21.76
C MET A 207 -14.15 12.59 -20.83
N ALA A 208 -13.59 13.65 -21.43
CA ALA A 208 -13.59 14.99 -20.87
C ALA A 208 -14.12 15.95 -21.94
N SER A 209 -15.31 15.65 -22.46
CA SER A 209 -16.13 16.57 -23.25
C SER A 209 -17.55 16.01 -23.21
N LEU A 210 -18.38 16.57 -22.35
CA LEU A 210 -19.81 16.84 -22.53
C LEU A 210 -20.29 17.67 -21.32
#